data_AF-C0D3Q1-F1
#
_entry.id   AF-C0D3Q1-F1
#
_cell.length_a   1.000
_cell.length_b   1.000
_cell.length_c   1.000
_cell.angle_alpha   90.00
_cell.angle_beta   90.00
_cell.angle_gamma   90.00
#
_symmetry.space_group_name_H-M   'P 1'
#
loop_
_entity.id
_entity.type
_entity.pdbx_description
1 polymer ?
#
loop_
_entity_poly.entity_id
_entity_poly.type
_entity_poly.pdbx_seq_one_letter_code
_entity_poly.pdbx_strand_id
1 'polypeptide(L)'
;MILYRPVGKRELELIEQSGYRAFPPRLPEQPIFYPVLNQRYAQEIAGRWNTRDARSGYRGYVTRFEVEDRYISRFESHVVGASWHEEFWIPAGELEEFNRHILGRIEVVKTFGPEEELEADKGALRMSSEHAAHLREVVERAGKADPMRSVFGAQKHQYRLNPVVSREEVERFEARYNVKLPPEYVFFITQVGNGGAGPYYGLYPLEKLAVYTEYLERYAKEDMLGLPAFIDRQMTREDWAAAMERAEDDTAYDKVMREVCAGLLVIGTQGCTYDNLLMWKGSEQGKIVYIDWNLEPEYGPFLTGMSFLDWYERFFQEIIAGNNVTSYGYRSLKSEEELAALYPAVETSEERRQILMGFFRFNRVEPGTVEFLTGLRDPELDGLRTELLFRFDPARGFQVFEELLGGRNPAAAVDCARRMPDENKDRYYSQMAGLLGSPEVREKSRLLFFLHDCGCRRAKDLADFAADPENDEESRKTAVYVMGCCPDRMDFLPLFKALMRGDSYWLAHTALQAVAKTPCMELLETYEWMWETYKEDKVMRSNLVIAFKNLGINRE
;
A
#
# COMPACT_ATOMS: atom_id res chain seq x y z
N MET A 1 -4.03 -1.87 -43.59
CA MET A 1 -3.55 -0.48 -43.34
C MET A 1 -4.16 0.04 -42.06
N ILE A 2 -3.35 0.62 -41.18
CA ILE A 2 -3.82 1.25 -39.93
C ILE A 2 -4.26 2.69 -40.24
N LEU A 3 -5.48 3.03 -39.83
CA LEU A 3 -6.05 4.36 -39.96
C LEU A 3 -6.59 4.85 -38.62
N TYR A 4 -6.85 6.14 -38.55
CA TYR A 4 -7.39 6.79 -37.37
C TYR A 4 -8.64 7.58 -37.71
N ARG A 5 -9.51 7.79 -36.73
CA ARG A 5 -10.63 8.71 -36.88
C ARG A 5 -10.93 9.43 -35.57
N PRO A 6 -10.96 10.77 -35.57
CA PRO A 6 -11.47 11.53 -34.44
C PRO A 6 -12.99 11.42 -34.41
N VAL A 7 -13.56 11.10 -33.24
CA VAL A 7 -15.01 11.00 -33.04
C VAL A 7 -15.43 11.81 -31.81
N GLY A 8 -16.70 12.22 -31.77
CA GLY A 8 -17.32 12.82 -30.58
C GLY A 8 -18.00 11.77 -29.70
N LYS A 9 -18.49 12.18 -28.51
CA LYS A 9 -19.14 11.27 -27.55
C LYS A 9 -20.29 10.45 -28.16
N ARG A 10 -21.20 11.11 -28.87
CA ARG A 10 -22.36 10.46 -29.47
C ARG A 10 -21.99 9.47 -30.59
N GLU A 11 -20.95 9.77 -31.35
CA GLU A 11 -20.47 8.87 -32.41
C GLU A 11 -19.77 7.65 -31.79
N LEU A 12 -19.03 7.84 -30.69
CA LEU A 12 -18.45 6.73 -29.92
C LEU A 12 -19.51 5.80 -29.33
N GLU A 13 -20.58 6.34 -28.73
CA GLU A 13 -21.69 5.54 -28.19
C GLU A 13 -22.34 4.65 -29.26
N LEU A 14 -22.41 5.12 -30.51
CA LEU A 14 -22.92 4.33 -31.64
C LEU A 14 -21.91 3.26 -32.10
N ILE A 15 -20.61 3.56 -32.06
CA ILE A 15 -19.55 2.57 -32.31
C ILE A 15 -19.60 1.46 -31.24
N GLU A 16 -19.80 1.82 -29.98
CA GLU A 16 -19.98 0.89 -28.86
C GLU A 16 -21.16 -0.04 -29.08
N GLN A 17 -22.31 0.50 -29.50
CA GLN A 17 -23.52 -0.29 -29.82
C GLN A 17 -23.29 -1.29 -30.96
N SER A 18 -22.35 -1.01 -31.88
CA SER A 18 -21.94 -1.95 -32.93
C SER A 18 -21.00 -3.06 -32.42
N GLY A 19 -20.63 -3.06 -31.14
CA GLY A 19 -19.57 -3.92 -30.59
C GLY A 19 -18.19 -3.52 -31.09
N TYR A 20 -17.97 -2.23 -31.37
CA TYR A 20 -16.73 -1.67 -31.92
C TYR A 20 -16.35 -2.24 -33.29
N ARG A 21 -17.33 -2.56 -34.14
CA ARG A 21 -17.08 -3.15 -35.46
C ARG A 21 -17.46 -2.25 -36.63
N ALA A 22 -18.18 -1.15 -36.39
CA ALA A 22 -18.65 -0.28 -37.45
C ALA A 22 -18.70 1.18 -37.00
N PHE A 23 -18.42 2.09 -37.93
CA PHE A 23 -18.77 3.51 -37.80
C PHE A 23 -20.25 3.73 -38.16
N PRO A 24 -20.96 4.64 -37.46
CA PRO A 24 -22.37 4.91 -37.75
C PRO A 24 -22.55 5.60 -39.11
N PRO A 25 -23.73 5.47 -39.75
CA PRO A 25 -24.04 6.19 -40.98
C PRO A 25 -23.82 7.70 -40.86
N ARG A 26 -23.33 8.33 -41.94
CA ARG A 26 -23.17 9.79 -42.02
C ARG A 26 -24.53 10.47 -42.07
N LEU A 27 -24.58 11.71 -41.59
CA LEU A 27 -25.77 12.55 -41.77
C LEU A 27 -25.95 12.91 -43.25
N PRO A 28 -27.18 13.14 -43.75
CA PRO A 28 -27.43 13.44 -45.17
C PRO A 28 -26.59 14.60 -45.73
N GLU A 29 -26.25 15.59 -44.89
CA GLU A 29 -25.42 16.74 -45.22
C GLU A 29 -23.91 16.47 -45.24
N GLN A 30 -23.47 15.25 -44.89
CA GLN A 30 -22.05 14.85 -44.82
C GLN A 30 -21.74 13.88 -45.97
N PRO A 31 -21.32 14.39 -47.15
CA PRO A 31 -21.17 13.57 -48.36
C PRO A 31 -20.01 12.57 -48.31
N ILE A 32 -19.07 12.76 -47.37
CA ILE A 32 -17.86 11.95 -47.23
C ILE A 32 -17.67 11.44 -45.80
N PHE A 33 -17.14 10.23 -45.70
CA PHE A 33 -16.50 9.66 -44.53
C PHE A 33 -14.98 9.75 -44.74
N TYR A 34 -14.27 10.32 -43.76
CA TYR A 34 -12.84 10.60 -43.88
C TYR A 34 -12.06 10.01 -42.69
N PRO A 35 -11.35 8.90 -42.89
CA PRO A 35 -10.34 8.42 -41.97
C PRO A 35 -8.99 9.08 -42.27
N VAL A 36 -8.20 9.34 -41.24
CA VAL A 36 -6.89 10.00 -41.34
C VAL A 36 -5.73 9.00 -41.21
N LEU A 37 -4.62 9.29 -41.87
CA LEU A 37 -3.53 8.32 -42.02
C LEU A 37 -2.56 8.30 -40.82
N ASN A 38 -2.64 9.27 -39.90
CA ASN A 38 -1.77 9.31 -38.73
C ASN A 38 -2.48 9.79 -37.46
N GLN A 39 -2.01 9.27 -36.33
CA GLN A 39 -2.58 9.55 -35.01
C GLN A 39 -2.45 11.03 -34.63
N ARG A 40 -1.35 11.69 -35.01
CA ARG A 40 -1.12 13.11 -34.69
C ARG A 40 -2.25 13.98 -35.25
N TYR A 41 -2.62 13.77 -36.51
CA TYR A 41 -3.70 14.52 -37.13
C TYR A 41 -5.05 14.25 -36.45
N ALA A 42 -5.34 12.98 -36.14
CA ALA A 42 -6.55 12.62 -35.40
C ALA A 42 -6.60 13.27 -34.01
N GLN A 43 -5.46 13.37 -33.32
CA GLN A 43 -5.35 14.04 -32.02
C GLN A 43 -5.56 15.55 -32.14
N GLU A 44 -5.02 16.20 -33.17
CA GLU A 44 -5.27 17.62 -33.43
C GLU A 44 -6.77 17.87 -33.63
N ILE A 45 -7.47 16.98 -34.35
CA ILE A 45 -8.91 17.11 -34.55
C ILE A 45 -9.73 16.88 -33.28
N ALA A 46 -9.48 15.76 -32.61
CA ALA A 46 -10.19 15.41 -31.39
C ALA A 46 -9.95 16.44 -30.27
N GLY A 47 -8.72 16.94 -30.12
CA GLY A 47 -8.34 17.84 -29.03
C GLY A 47 -8.63 19.32 -29.29
N ARG A 48 -8.60 19.80 -30.54
CA ARG A 48 -8.79 21.24 -30.84
C ARG A 48 -10.18 21.59 -31.34
N TRP A 49 -10.84 20.68 -32.05
CA TRP A 49 -12.13 20.94 -32.68
C TRP A 49 -13.28 20.23 -31.93
N ASN A 50 -13.19 18.93 -31.65
CA ASN A 50 -14.29 18.19 -31.00
C ASN A 50 -14.55 18.62 -29.53
N THR A 51 -13.52 19.03 -28.80
CA THR A 51 -13.65 19.58 -27.43
C THR A 51 -14.41 20.90 -27.39
N ARG A 52 -14.49 21.63 -28.51
CA ARG A 52 -15.14 22.95 -28.63
C ARG A 52 -16.48 22.89 -29.38
N ASP A 53 -16.86 21.72 -29.88
CA ASP A 53 -18.12 21.51 -30.60
C ASP A 53 -19.17 20.88 -29.68
N ALA A 54 -20.30 21.57 -29.52
CA ALA A 54 -21.44 21.09 -28.76
C ALA A 54 -22.00 19.77 -29.33
N ARG A 55 -21.90 19.56 -30.66
CA ARG A 55 -22.40 18.32 -31.30
C ARG A 55 -21.54 17.10 -30.97
N SER A 56 -20.27 17.30 -30.64
CA SER A 56 -19.36 16.27 -30.16
C SER A 56 -19.52 15.97 -28.66
N GLY A 57 -20.37 16.74 -27.96
CA GLY A 57 -20.54 16.64 -26.51
C GLY A 57 -19.36 17.23 -25.73
N TYR A 58 -18.63 18.19 -26.31
CA TYR A 58 -17.41 18.79 -25.75
C TYR A 58 -16.31 17.76 -25.43
N ARG A 59 -16.33 16.62 -26.14
CA ARG A 59 -15.38 15.52 -25.95
C ARG A 59 -14.88 15.04 -27.30
N GLY A 60 -13.58 14.77 -27.37
CA GLY A 60 -12.93 14.19 -28.53
C GLY A 60 -12.33 12.83 -28.19
N TYR A 61 -12.46 11.87 -29.10
CA TYR A 61 -11.85 10.56 -28.97
C TYR A 61 -11.06 10.25 -30.23
N VAL A 62 -9.87 9.72 -30.08
CA VAL A 62 -9.08 9.21 -31.22
C VAL A 62 -9.29 7.72 -31.30
N THR A 63 -9.91 7.29 -32.39
CA THR A 63 -10.04 5.87 -32.71
C THR A 63 -8.93 5.43 -33.65
N ARG A 64 -8.47 4.19 -33.49
CA ARG A 64 -7.52 3.47 -34.34
C ARG A 64 -8.19 2.20 -34.84
N PHE A 65 -8.03 1.87 -36.11
CA PHE A 65 -8.60 0.66 -36.70
C PHE A 65 -7.78 0.23 -37.92
N GLU A 66 -7.92 -1.04 -38.28
CA GLU A 66 -7.24 -1.62 -39.43
C GLU A 66 -8.24 -1.91 -40.55
N VAL A 67 -7.85 -1.65 -41.80
CA VAL A 67 -8.67 -1.90 -43.01
C VAL A 67 -7.86 -2.70 -44.01
N GLU A 68 -8.51 -3.59 -44.76
CA GLU A 68 -7.86 -4.38 -45.82
C GLU A 68 -7.12 -3.51 -46.86
N ASP A 69 -5.83 -3.79 -47.09
CA ASP A 69 -4.98 -2.99 -48.01
C ASP A 69 -5.50 -2.95 -49.45
N ARG A 70 -6.08 -4.06 -49.92
CA ARG A 70 -6.64 -4.16 -51.28
C ARG A 70 -7.91 -3.32 -51.47
N TYR A 71 -8.66 -3.10 -50.40
CA TYR A 71 -9.87 -2.30 -50.44
C TYR A 71 -9.53 -0.82 -50.36
N ILE A 72 -8.73 -0.43 -49.35
CA ILE A 72 -8.41 0.99 -49.11
C ILE A 72 -7.55 1.61 -50.22
N SER A 73 -6.73 0.83 -50.93
CA SER A 73 -5.89 1.31 -52.04
C SER A 73 -6.66 1.80 -53.27
N ARG A 74 -8.00 1.65 -53.29
CA ARG A 74 -8.88 2.21 -54.33
C ARG A 74 -9.17 3.70 -54.13
N PHE A 75 -8.96 4.23 -52.93
CA PHE A 75 -9.21 5.63 -52.59
C PHE A 75 -7.90 6.42 -52.67
N GLU A 76 -7.98 7.63 -53.22
CA GLU A 76 -6.85 8.56 -53.25
C GLU A 76 -6.66 9.21 -51.88
N SER A 77 -5.41 9.35 -51.43
CA SER A 77 -5.10 10.13 -50.23
C SER A 77 -4.97 11.61 -50.56
N HIS A 78 -5.49 12.47 -49.69
CA HIS A 78 -5.49 13.91 -49.85
C HIS A 78 -4.77 14.58 -48.68
N VAL A 79 -3.97 15.60 -48.97
CA VAL A 79 -3.37 16.48 -47.96
C VAL A 79 -4.24 17.74 -47.85
N VAL A 80 -4.91 17.93 -46.72
CA VAL A 80 -5.92 19.01 -46.52
C VAL A 80 -5.43 20.16 -45.65
N GLY A 81 -4.13 20.23 -45.39
CA GLY A 81 -3.50 21.27 -44.57
C GLY A 81 -1.99 21.16 -44.55
N ALA A 82 -1.42 20.94 -43.36
CA ALA A 82 0.00 20.68 -43.21
C ALA A 82 0.40 19.38 -43.92
N SER A 83 1.70 19.16 -44.15
CA SER A 83 2.19 17.99 -44.89
C SER A 83 1.86 16.64 -44.26
N TRP A 84 1.39 16.60 -43.00
CA TRP A 84 0.92 15.40 -42.31
C TRP A 84 -0.61 15.36 -42.14
N HIS A 85 -1.37 16.31 -42.68
CA HIS A 85 -2.84 16.30 -42.65
C HIS A 85 -3.38 15.46 -43.80
N GLU A 86 -3.05 14.17 -43.76
CA GLU A 86 -3.42 13.19 -44.77
C GLU A 86 -4.69 12.43 -44.38
N GLU A 87 -5.64 12.37 -45.30
CA GLU A 87 -6.93 11.68 -45.15
C GLU A 87 -7.42 11.02 -46.44
N PHE A 88 -8.26 10.00 -46.31
CA PHE A 88 -9.02 9.43 -47.44
C PHE A 88 -10.41 10.07 -47.51
N TRP A 89 -10.97 10.19 -48.72
CA TRP A 89 -12.36 10.60 -48.92
C TRP A 89 -13.19 9.43 -49.44
N ILE A 90 -13.96 8.80 -48.57
CA ILE A 90 -14.85 7.69 -48.91
C ILE A 90 -16.27 8.24 -49.06
N PRO A 91 -16.99 8.00 -50.17
CA PRO A 91 -18.37 8.43 -50.33
C PRO A 91 -19.25 7.90 -49.19
N ALA A 92 -20.13 8.73 -48.63
CA ALA A 92 -20.98 8.32 -47.51
C ALA A 92 -21.85 7.08 -47.83
N GLY A 93 -22.25 6.89 -49.09
CA GLY A 93 -22.97 5.71 -49.56
C GLY A 93 -22.15 4.42 -49.56
N GLU A 94 -20.82 4.50 -49.50
CA GLU A 94 -19.91 3.35 -49.42
C GLU A 94 -19.52 3.00 -47.98
N LEU A 95 -19.96 3.77 -46.96
CA LEU A 95 -19.55 3.55 -45.57
C LEU A 95 -19.96 2.17 -45.03
N GLU A 96 -21.09 1.64 -45.50
CA GLU A 96 -21.51 0.28 -45.11
C GLU A 96 -20.56 -0.79 -45.66
N GLU A 97 -20.11 -0.63 -46.90
CA GLU A 97 -19.08 -1.49 -47.50
C GLU A 97 -17.73 -1.31 -46.79
N PHE A 98 -17.35 -0.06 -46.49
CA PHE A 98 -16.14 0.25 -45.74
C PHE A 98 -16.10 -0.48 -44.40
N ASN A 99 -17.21 -0.46 -43.65
CA ASN A 99 -17.32 -1.15 -42.36
C ASN A 99 -17.12 -2.68 -42.49
N ARG A 100 -17.49 -3.30 -43.63
CA ARG A 100 -17.25 -4.73 -43.87
C ARG A 100 -15.77 -5.08 -44.05
N HIS A 101 -14.94 -4.10 -44.44
CA HIS A 101 -13.50 -4.26 -44.63
C HIS A 101 -12.66 -3.84 -43.41
N ILE A 102 -13.29 -3.46 -42.29
CA ILE A 102 -12.58 -3.23 -41.03
C ILE A 102 -12.14 -4.58 -40.45
N LEU A 103 -10.84 -4.72 -40.21
CA LEU A 103 -10.23 -5.88 -39.59
C LEU A 103 -10.22 -5.69 -38.07
N GLY A 104 -10.80 -6.64 -37.34
CA GLY A 104 -10.81 -6.63 -35.87
C GLY A 104 -11.84 -5.67 -35.28
N ARG A 105 -11.41 -4.84 -34.32
CA ARG A 105 -12.25 -3.87 -33.61
C ARG A 105 -11.65 -2.47 -33.75
N ILE A 106 -12.52 -1.47 -33.68
CA ILE A 106 -12.14 -0.06 -33.54
C ILE A 106 -11.70 0.17 -32.09
N GLU A 107 -10.48 0.68 -31.91
CA GLU A 107 -9.86 0.91 -30.60
C GLU A 107 -9.85 2.40 -30.26
N VAL A 108 -10.22 2.78 -29.04
CA VAL A 108 -9.99 4.15 -28.55
C VAL A 108 -8.55 4.24 -28.03
N VAL A 109 -7.73 5.08 -28.67
CA VAL A 109 -6.30 5.23 -28.34
C VAL A 109 -5.97 6.56 -27.64
N LYS A 110 -6.92 7.51 -27.60
CA LYS A 110 -6.82 8.75 -26.82
C LYS A 110 -8.19 9.36 -26.58
N THR A 111 -8.36 10.11 -25.49
CA THR A 111 -9.59 10.85 -25.14
C THR A 111 -9.22 12.29 -24.80
N PHE A 112 -10.14 13.22 -25.04
CA PHE A 112 -10.04 14.66 -24.78
C PHE A 112 -11.37 15.16 -24.21
N GLY A 113 -11.35 16.02 -23.19
CA GLY A 113 -12.57 16.58 -22.58
C GLY A 113 -12.29 17.64 -21.49
N PRO A 114 -13.34 18.24 -20.90
CA PRO A 114 -13.20 19.34 -19.92
C PRO A 114 -12.43 18.96 -18.64
N GLU A 115 -12.37 17.68 -18.27
CA GLU A 115 -11.52 17.19 -17.18
C GLU A 115 -10.03 17.27 -17.53
N GLU A 116 -9.64 17.09 -18.80
CA GLU A 116 -8.26 17.29 -19.25
C GLU A 116 -7.90 18.77 -19.39
N GLU A 117 -8.84 19.67 -19.69
CA GLU A 117 -8.58 21.12 -19.62
C GLU A 117 -8.44 21.61 -18.18
N LEU A 118 -9.24 21.07 -17.23
CA LEU A 118 -9.06 21.31 -15.79
C LEU A 118 -7.75 20.72 -15.24
N GLU A 119 -7.36 19.52 -15.68
CA GLU A 119 -6.06 18.91 -15.31
C GLU A 119 -4.88 19.55 -16.05
N ALA A 120 -5.07 20.10 -17.25
CA ALA A 120 -4.06 20.89 -17.97
C ALA A 120 -3.88 22.29 -17.37
N ASP A 121 -4.95 22.95 -16.89
CA ASP A 121 -4.85 24.22 -16.15
C ASP A 121 -4.24 24.03 -14.75
N LYS A 122 -4.61 22.95 -14.04
CA LYS A 122 -3.90 22.54 -12.81
C LYS A 122 -2.43 22.19 -13.10
N GLY A 123 -2.17 21.52 -14.22
CA GLY A 123 -0.82 21.20 -14.70
C GLY A 123 0.00 22.41 -15.11
N ALA A 124 -0.63 23.48 -15.62
CA ALA A 124 0.02 24.74 -15.97
C ALA A 124 0.40 25.59 -14.75
N LEU A 125 -0.33 25.44 -13.63
CA LEU A 125 0.03 26.01 -12.33
C LEU A 125 1.10 25.19 -11.59
N ARG A 126 1.15 23.88 -11.83
CA ARG A 126 2.13 22.96 -11.24
C ARG A 126 3.54 23.27 -11.74
N MET A 127 4.51 23.27 -10.83
CA MET A 127 5.91 23.65 -11.06
C MET A 127 6.15 25.12 -11.48
N SER A 128 5.24 26.03 -11.14
CA SER A 128 5.43 27.48 -11.23
C SER A 128 6.14 28.08 -10.00
N SER A 129 6.54 29.35 -10.06
CA SER A 129 7.03 30.12 -8.90
C SER A 129 6.00 30.20 -7.77
N GLU A 130 4.73 30.36 -8.15
CA GLU A 130 3.57 30.42 -7.25
C GLU A 130 3.39 29.07 -6.55
N HIS A 131 3.52 27.96 -7.30
CA HIS A 131 3.49 26.62 -6.71
C HIS A 131 4.65 26.40 -5.74
N ALA A 132 5.85 26.89 -6.08
CA ALA A 132 6.99 26.79 -5.17
C ALA A 132 6.77 27.57 -3.87
N ALA A 133 6.18 28.76 -3.95
CA ALA A 133 5.80 29.54 -2.77
C ALA A 133 4.74 28.81 -1.93
N HIS A 134 3.71 28.26 -2.58
CA HIS A 134 2.68 27.44 -1.94
C HIS A 134 3.25 26.23 -1.18
N LEU A 135 4.17 25.47 -1.80
CA LEU A 135 4.79 24.32 -1.13
C LEU A 135 5.56 24.72 0.13
N ARG A 136 6.27 25.86 0.11
CA ARG A 136 6.94 26.38 1.33
C ARG A 136 5.93 26.78 2.40
N GLU A 137 4.84 27.45 2.00
CA GLU A 137 3.77 27.84 2.91
C GLU A 137 3.12 26.62 3.56
N VAL A 138 2.84 25.57 2.78
CA VAL A 138 2.27 24.31 3.26
C VAL A 138 3.19 23.65 4.31
N VAL A 139 4.51 23.63 4.09
CA VAL A 139 5.48 23.12 5.10
C VAL A 139 5.44 23.96 6.37
N GLU A 140 5.40 25.29 6.25
CA GLU A 140 5.32 26.20 7.41
C GLU A 140 4.01 26.00 8.20
N ARG A 141 2.88 25.90 7.50
CA ARG A 141 1.56 25.65 8.09
C ARG A 141 1.51 24.31 8.80
N ALA A 142 2.09 23.26 8.23
CA ALA A 142 2.21 21.96 8.89
C ALA A 142 3.04 22.06 10.18
N GLY A 143 4.14 22.81 10.17
CA GLY A 143 4.92 23.07 11.39
C GLY A 143 4.15 23.84 12.47
N LYS A 144 3.23 24.74 12.09
CA LYS A 144 2.31 25.42 13.02
C LYS A 144 1.23 24.47 13.56
N ALA A 145 0.77 23.51 12.74
CA ALA A 145 -0.21 22.50 13.13
C ALA A 145 0.38 21.43 14.08
N ASP A 146 1.71 21.20 14.03
CA ASP A 146 2.42 20.29 14.94
C ASP A 146 3.49 21.03 15.79
N PRO A 147 3.07 21.91 16.73
CA PRO A 147 3.99 22.73 17.51
C PRO A 147 4.91 21.90 18.42
N MET A 148 4.46 20.70 18.81
CA MET A 148 5.22 19.77 19.66
C MET A 148 6.09 18.81 18.87
N ARG A 149 6.05 18.86 17.52
CA ARG A 149 6.81 17.97 16.63
C ARG A 149 6.55 16.49 16.96
N SER A 150 5.28 16.19 17.16
CA SER A 150 4.74 14.87 17.50
C SER A 150 4.63 13.95 16.29
N VAL A 151 4.56 14.50 15.08
CA VAL A 151 4.62 13.73 13.83
C VAL A 151 5.96 12.98 13.78
N PHE A 152 5.90 11.70 13.41
CA PHE A 152 7.09 10.86 13.33
C PHE A 152 8.17 11.47 12.42
N GLY A 153 9.38 11.62 12.96
CA GLY A 153 10.53 12.23 12.29
C GLY A 153 10.58 13.77 12.30
N ALA A 154 9.50 14.45 12.67
CA ALA A 154 9.43 15.92 12.74
C ALA A 154 10.43 16.54 13.72
N GLN A 155 10.83 15.82 14.77
CA GLN A 155 11.89 16.27 15.69
C GLN A 155 13.24 16.43 15.00
N LYS A 156 13.53 15.62 13.96
CA LYS A 156 14.79 15.65 13.21
C LYS A 156 14.84 16.82 12.24
N HIS A 157 13.87 16.93 11.34
CA HIS A 157 13.88 17.96 10.29
C HIS A 157 13.23 19.29 10.72
N GLN A 158 12.43 19.29 11.79
CA GLN A 158 11.84 20.49 12.41
C GLN A 158 11.03 21.38 11.46
N TYR A 159 10.42 20.78 10.42
CA TYR A 159 9.75 21.49 9.32
C TYR A 159 10.64 22.53 8.61
N ARG A 160 11.96 22.35 8.63
CA ARG A 160 12.90 23.27 7.97
C ARG A 160 13.32 22.73 6.60
N LEU A 161 13.13 23.55 5.57
CA LEU A 161 13.69 23.31 4.26
C LEU A 161 15.15 23.73 4.21
N ASN A 162 15.96 22.98 3.48
CA ASN A 162 17.33 23.38 3.19
C ASN A 162 17.36 24.46 2.09
N PRO A 163 18.46 25.25 1.99
CA PRO A 163 18.67 26.16 0.87
C PRO A 163 18.56 25.43 -0.49
N VAL A 164 18.03 26.10 -1.51
CA VAL A 164 17.92 25.54 -2.87
C VAL A 164 19.30 25.42 -3.54
N VAL A 165 19.42 24.53 -4.51
CA VAL A 165 20.60 24.41 -5.38
C VAL A 165 20.36 25.09 -6.73
N SER A 166 21.44 25.47 -7.41
CA SER A 166 21.37 26.04 -8.75
C SER A 166 21.11 24.96 -9.80
N ARG A 167 20.62 25.37 -10.97
CA ARG A 167 20.42 24.45 -12.10
C ARG A 167 21.75 23.85 -12.60
N GLU A 168 22.85 24.60 -12.48
CA GLU A 168 24.19 24.13 -12.81
C GLU A 168 24.65 23.02 -11.85
N GLU A 169 24.28 23.09 -10.57
CA GLU A 169 24.55 22.03 -9.60
C GLU A 169 23.81 20.73 -9.96
N VAL A 170 22.55 20.86 -10.37
CA VAL A 170 21.75 19.73 -10.87
C VAL A 170 22.38 19.10 -12.11
N GLU A 171 22.75 19.92 -13.10
CA GLU A 171 23.38 19.45 -14.34
C GLU A 171 24.72 18.76 -14.08
N ARG A 172 25.53 19.28 -13.13
CA ARG A 172 26.77 18.63 -12.70
C ARG A 172 26.51 17.29 -12.03
N PHE A 173 25.47 17.18 -11.20
CA PHE A 173 25.09 15.91 -10.58
C PHE A 173 24.65 14.89 -11.64
N GLU A 174 23.73 15.29 -12.52
CA GLU A 174 23.25 14.45 -13.63
C GLU A 174 24.40 13.98 -14.53
N ALA A 175 25.35 14.86 -14.87
CA ALA A 175 26.51 14.51 -15.68
C ALA A 175 27.52 13.61 -14.94
N ARG A 176 27.73 13.83 -13.64
CA ARG A 176 28.67 13.03 -12.82
C ARG A 176 28.22 11.59 -12.74
N TYR A 177 26.93 11.38 -12.43
CA TYR A 177 26.34 10.08 -12.17
C TYR A 177 25.58 9.49 -13.36
N ASN A 178 25.53 10.23 -14.48
CA ASN A 178 24.90 9.79 -15.72
C ASN A 178 23.41 9.40 -15.55
N VAL A 179 22.70 10.21 -14.75
CA VAL A 179 21.27 10.05 -14.46
C VAL A 179 20.49 11.25 -14.99
N LYS A 180 19.19 11.05 -15.24
CA LYS A 180 18.26 12.15 -15.52
C LYS A 180 17.26 12.27 -14.39
N LEU A 181 17.35 13.34 -13.62
CA LEU A 181 16.44 13.58 -12.50
C LEU A 181 15.04 13.92 -13.03
N PRO A 182 13.97 13.39 -12.40
CA PRO A 182 12.60 13.74 -12.77
C PRO A 182 12.34 15.25 -12.71
N PRO A 183 11.59 15.84 -13.65
CA PRO A 183 11.34 17.29 -13.71
C PRO A 183 10.78 17.87 -12.41
N GLU A 184 9.85 17.15 -11.77
CA GLU A 184 9.25 17.54 -10.49
C GLU A 184 10.28 17.66 -9.35
N TYR A 185 11.24 16.74 -9.31
CA TYR A 185 12.29 16.75 -8.30
C TYR A 185 13.31 17.87 -8.56
N VAL A 186 13.66 18.10 -9.82
CA VAL A 186 14.52 19.23 -10.23
C VAL A 186 13.86 20.57 -9.87
N PHE A 187 12.56 20.71 -10.15
CA PHE A 187 11.79 21.88 -9.71
C PHE A 187 11.87 22.05 -8.19
N PHE A 188 11.64 20.99 -7.42
CA PHE A 188 11.66 21.06 -5.96
C PHE A 188 13.02 21.51 -5.40
N ILE A 189 14.12 20.87 -5.79
CA ILE A 189 15.45 21.19 -5.22
C ILE A 189 15.98 22.56 -5.65
N THR A 190 15.51 23.09 -6.78
CA THR A 190 15.93 24.42 -7.29
C THR A 190 14.98 25.54 -6.89
N GLN A 191 13.70 25.26 -6.62
CA GLN A 191 12.67 26.26 -6.37
C GLN A 191 12.03 26.17 -4.99
N VAL A 192 12.18 25.10 -4.22
CA VAL A 192 11.52 24.91 -2.91
C VAL A 192 12.57 24.72 -1.81
N GLY A 193 13.37 23.66 -1.88
CA GLY A 193 14.48 23.39 -0.96
C GLY A 193 15.28 22.13 -1.33
N ASN A 194 16.59 22.12 -1.08
CA ASN A 194 17.46 20.97 -1.33
C ASN A 194 17.37 19.94 -0.20
N GLY A 195 16.22 19.30 -0.08
CA GLY A 195 15.89 18.39 1.02
C GLY A 195 15.52 19.11 2.32
N GLY A 196 15.68 18.43 3.46
CA GLY A 196 15.25 18.92 4.77
C GLY A 196 13.88 18.35 5.14
N ALA A 197 12.89 19.20 5.42
CA ALA A 197 11.55 18.77 5.77
C ALA A 197 10.93 17.86 4.70
N GLY A 198 10.27 16.80 5.14
CA GLY A 198 9.59 15.83 4.29
C GLY A 198 9.03 14.67 5.12
N PRO A 199 8.38 13.70 4.48
CA PRO A 199 7.90 12.48 5.15
C PRO A 199 9.00 11.79 5.96
N TYR A 200 8.60 11.17 7.08
CA TYR A 200 9.49 10.43 7.98
C TYR A 200 10.66 11.31 8.47
N TYR A 201 11.91 10.86 8.30
CA TYR A 201 13.09 11.59 8.76
C TYR A 201 13.50 12.77 7.86
N GLY A 202 12.69 13.11 6.87
CA GLY A 202 12.95 14.17 5.92
C GLY A 202 13.72 13.71 4.68
N LEU A 203 14.01 14.66 3.80
CA LEU A 203 14.67 14.45 2.53
C LEU A 203 16.17 14.72 2.62
N TYR A 204 16.96 13.87 1.96
CA TYR A 204 18.39 14.05 1.79
C TYR A 204 18.68 15.18 0.79
N PRO A 205 19.69 16.02 1.06
CA PRO A 205 20.13 17.00 0.08
C PRO A 205 20.86 16.31 -1.09
N LEU A 206 20.85 16.95 -2.26
CA LEU A 206 21.38 16.44 -3.54
C LEU A 206 22.80 15.87 -3.40
N GLU A 207 23.67 16.57 -2.68
CA GLU A 207 25.07 16.18 -2.45
C GLU A 207 25.23 14.91 -1.61
N LYS A 208 24.18 14.46 -0.92
CA LYS A 208 24.18 13.22 -0.12
C LYS A 208 23.50 12.04 -0.82
N LEU A 209 22.79 12.25 -1.93
CA LEU A 209 22.08 11.15 -2.60
C LEU A 209 23.04 10.01 -2.99
N ALA A 210 24.26 10.33 -3.41
CA ALA A 210 25.28 9.35 -3.77
C ALA A 210 25.77 8.49 -2.59
N VAL A 211 25.74 9.04 -1.38
CA VAL A 211 26.17 8.33 -0.16
C VAL A 211 25.14 7.27 0.23
N TYR A 212 23.86 7.56 0.02
CA TYR A 212 22.75 6.70 0.43
C TYR A 212 22.22 5.81 -0.69
N THR A 213 22.42 6.20 -1.94
CA THR A 213 22.07 5.35 -3.07
C THR A 213 23.22 4.38 -3.28
N GLU A 214 23.05 3.18 -2.76
CA GLU A 214 24.05 2.14 -2.89
C GLU A 214 24.42 1.98 -4.38
N TYR A 215 25.72 1.87 -4.62
CA TYR A 215 26.29 1.68 -5.95
C TYR A 215 26.22 2.87 -6.94
N LEU A 216 25.71 4.04 -6.55
CA LEU A 216 25.81 5.26 -7.37
C LEU A 216 27.28 5.68 -7.63
N GLU A 217 28.22 5.28 -6.76
CA GLU A 217 29.66 5.56 -6.92
C GLU A 217 30.53 4.33 -7.23
N ARG A 218 29.97 3.11 -7.13
CA ARG A 218 30.78 1.86 -7.14
C ARG A 218 30.84 1.14 -8.48
N TYR A 219 29.87 1.33 -9.39
CA TYR A 219 29.86 0.65 -10.70
C TYR A 219 30.15 1.59 -11.88
N ALA A 220 30.51 1.00 -13.01
CA ALA A 220 30.90 1.71 -14.21
C ALA A 220 29.73 2.51 -14.79
N LYS A 221 30.01 3.68 -15.39
CA LYS A 221 28.98 4.61 -15.90
C LYS A 221 28.12 3.98 -17.01
N GLU A 222 28.67 3.01 -17.72
CA GLU A 222 28.03 2.23 -18.78
C GLU A 222 26.91 1.34 -18.23
N ASP A 223 27.06 0.83 -17.01
CA ASP A 223 26.12 -0.07 -16.37
C ASP A 223 24.83 0.64 -15.94
N MET A 224 24.93 1.90 -15.53
CA MET A 224 23.79 2.71 -15.07
C MET A 224 22.82 3.09 -16.18
N LEU A 225 23.32 3.32 -17.41
CA LEU A 225 22.48 3.53 -18.59
C LEU A 225 22.04 2.20 -19.22
N GLY A 226 22.94 1.21 -19.26
CA GLY A 226 22.72 -0.04 -19.96
C GLY A 226 21.70 -0.96 -19.29
N LEU A 227 21.58 -0.91 -17.96
CA LEU A 227 20.61 -1.74 -17.25
C LEU A 227 19.19 -1.13 -17.32
N PRO A 228 18.15 -1.93 -17.58
CA PRO A 228 16.77 -1.47 -17.43
C PRO A 228 16.47 -1.14 -15.95
N ALA A 229 15.38 -0.40 -15.70
CA ALA A 229 14.90 -0.27 -14.33
C ALA A 229 14.42 -1.64 -13.85
N PHE A 230 14.91 -2.08 -12.70
CA PHE A 230 14.50 -3.38 -12.15
C PHE A 230 13.11 -3.33 -11.54
N ILE A 231 12.84 -2.32 -10.71
CA ILE A 231 11.51 -2.07 -10.15
C ILE A 231 10.58 -1.61 -11.28
N ASP A 232 9.54 -2.40 -11.53
CA ASP A 232 8.56 -2.17 -12.58
C ASP A 232 7.13 -2.32 -12.05
N ARG A 233 6.18 -1.56 -12.60
CA ARG A 233 4.76 -1.64 -12.23
C ARG A 233 4.11 -3.00 -12.46
N GLN A 234 4.68 -3.82 -13.34
CA GLN A 234 4.20 -5.16 -13.66
C GLN A 234 4.89 -6.25 -12.83
N MET A 235 5.87 -5.89 -12.00
CA MET A 235 6.58 -6.82 -11.13
C MET A 235 5.61 -7.50 -10.16
N THR A 236 5.64 -8.82 -10.14
CA THR A 236 4.90 -9.65 -9.19
C THR A 236 5.73 -9.94 -7.94
N ARG A 237 5.10 -10.49 -6.89
CA ARG A 237 5.83 -10.92 -5.69
C ARG A 237 6.77 -12.09 -6.03
N GLU A 238 6.35 -12.94 -6.95
CA GLU A 238 7.12 -14.07 -7.44
C GLU A 238 8.36 -13.61 -8.22
N ASP A 239 8.26 -12.56 -9.03
CA ASP A 239 9.41 -11.96 -9.72
C ASP A 239 10.43 -11.40 -8.73
N TRP A 240 9.96 -10.74 -7.66
CA TRP A 240 10.82 -10.24 -6.59
C TRP A 240 11.50 -11.37 -5.83
N ALA A 241 10.73 -12.36 -5.38
CA ALA A 241 11.24 -13.53 -4.65
C ALA A 241 12.32 -14.25 -5.46
N ALA A 242 12.03 -14.56 -6.73
CA ALA A 242 12.98 -15.20 -7.63
C ALA A 242 14.26 -14.38 -7.82
N ALA A 243 14.18 -13.05 -7.78
CA ALA A 243 15.35 -12.20 -7.87
C ALA A 243 16.21 -12.23 -6.60
N MET A 244 15.59 -12.20 -5.42
CA MET A 244 16.29 -12.22 -4.13
C MET A 244 16.92 -13.59 -3.86
N GLU A 245 16.26 -14.68 -4.28
CA GLU A 245 16.80 -16.04 -4.19
C GLU A 245 18.10 -16.23 -5.00
N ARG A 246 18.36 -15.41 -6.04
CA ARG A 246 19.63 -15.45 -6.80
C ARG A 246 20.83 -14.93 -6.01
N ALA A 247 20.63 -14.24 -4.89
CA ALA A 247 21.69 -13.65 -4.08
C ALA A 247 22.31 -14.66 -3.10
N GLU A 248 22.76 -15.81 -3.62
CA GLU A 248 23.24 -16.94 -2.79
C GLU A 248 24.64 -16.71 -2.17
N ASP A 249 25.47 -15.87 -2.78
CA ASP A 249 26.81 -15.51 -2.31
C ASP A 249 27.12 -14.02 -2.53
N ASP A 250 28.22 -13.51 -1.97
CA ASP A 250 28.60 -12.09 -2.05
C ASP A 250 28.69 -11.54 -3.49
N THR A 251 29.16 -12.36 -4.44
CA THR A 251 29.31 -11.93 -5.84
C THR A 251 27.96 -11.89 -6.55
N ALA A 252 27.10 -12.87 -6.27
CA ALA A 252 25.74 -12.91 -6.79
C ALA A 252 24.87 -11.80 -6.18
N TYR A 253 25.04 -11.52 -4.88
CA TYR A 253 24.42 -10.42 -4.17
C TYR A 253 24.75 -9.07 -4.82
N ASP A 254 26.04 -8.78 -5.02
CA ASP A 254 26.47 -7.54 -5.68
C ASP A 254 25.85 -7.38 -7.08
N LYS A 255 25.71 -8.48 -7.82
CA LYS A 255 25.07 -8.47 -9.14
C LYS A 255 23.57 -8.17 -9.04
N VAL A 256 22.85 -8.81 -8.12
CA VAL A 256 21.41 -8.56 -7.89
C VAL A 256 21.20 -7.12 -7.43
N MET A 257 22.00 -6.63 -6.48
CA MET A 257 21.88 -5.28 -5.97
C MET A 257 22.16 -4.21 -7.02
N ARG A 258 23.09 -4.49 -7.93
CA ARG A 258 23.32 -3.64 -9.11
C ARG A 258 22.09 -3.54 -10.01
N GLU A 259 21.34 -4.63 -10.18
CA GLU A 259 20.07 -4.63 -10.91
C GLU A 259 19.00 -3.86 -10.13
N VAL A 260 18.79 -4.17 -8.84
CA VAL A 260 17.77 -3.54 -7.97
C VAL A 260 17.96 -2.02 -7.90
N CYS A 261 19.20 -1.56 -7.74
CA CYS A 261 19.52 -0.14 -7.65
C CYS A 261 19.48 0.57 -9.03
N ALA A 262 19.32 -0.17 -10.13
CA ALA A 262 19.20 0.42 -11.46
C ALA A 262 17.86 1.17 -11.59
N GLY A 263 17.94 2.50 -11.61
CA GLY A 263 16.79 3.36 -11.91
C GLY A 263 16.13 4.04 -10.71
N LEU A 264 16.69 3.88 -9.51
CA LEU A 264 16.22 4.54 -8.30
C LEU A 264 17.25 5.53 -7.75
N LEU A 265 16.79 6.40 -6.84
CA LEU A 265 17.58 7.27 -6.00
C LEU A 265 17.01 7.21 -4.58
N VAL A 266 17.86 6.96 -3.59
CA VAL A 266 17.44 7.01 -2.18
C VAL A 266 17.39 8.46 -1.73
N ILE A 267 16.18 8.99 -1.55
CA ILE A 267 15.94 10.42 -1.24
C ILE A 267 15.61 10.69 0.23
N GLY A 268 15.41 9.66 1.04
CA GLY A 268 15.15 9.77 2.47
C GLY A 268 14.93 8.40 3.11
N THR A 269 14.84 8.36 4.44
CA THR A 269 14.67 7.12 5.21
C THR A 269 13.43 7.14 6.08
N GLN A 270 12.79 5.99 6.24
CA GLN A 270 11.73 5.75 7.22
C GLN A 270 12.29 5.24 8.56
N GLY A 271 13.58 4.88 8.60
CA GLY A 271 14.26 4.26 9.74
C GLY A 271 14.45 2.75 9.56
N CYS A 272 15.20 2.14 10.47
CA CYS A 272 15.59 0.73 10.40
C CYS A 272 16.22 0.42 9.03
N THR A 273 15.56 -0.42 8.23
CA THR A 273 15.96 -0.87 6.90
C THR A 273 15.10 -0.26 5.79
N TYR A 274 14.21 0.68 6.10
CA TYR A 274 13.23 1.21 5.16
C TYR A 274 13.65 2.57 4.58
N ASP A 275 13.62 2.68 3.26
CA ASP A 275 13.95 3.91 2.54
C ASP A 275 12.89 4.35 1.52
N ASN A 276 12.91 5.65 1.24
CA ASN A 276 12.07 6.30 0.22
C ASN A 276 12.89 6.47 -1.06
N LEU A 277 12.42 5.83 -2.12
CA LEU A 277 13.05 5.82 -3.42
C LEU A 277 12.33 6.78 -4.37
N LEU A 278 13.10 7.58 -5.10
CA LEU A 278 12.63 8.30 -6.28
C LEU A 278 13.08 7.55 -7.52
N MET A 279 12.12 7.10 -8.33
CA MET A 279 12.43 6.42 -9.59
C MET A 279 12.80 7.46 -10.64
N TRP A 280 14.02 7.40 -11.18
CA TRP A 280 14.49 8.35 -12.20
C TRP A 280 14.33 7.83 -13.63
N LYS A 281 14.09 6.52 -13.81
CA LYS A 281 13.73 5.87 -15.08
C LYS A 281 12.81 4.67 -14.84
N GLY A 282 12.38 4.04 -15.92
CA GLY A 282 11.48 2.89 -15.89
C GLY A 282 10.00 3.28 -15.88
N SER A 283 9.13 2.29 -15.71
CA SER A 283 7.68 2.50 -15.75
C SER A 283 7.17 3.39 -14.62
N GLU A 284 7.88 3.49 -13.50
CA GLU A 284 7.51 4.34 -12.36
C GLU A 284 8.30 5.66 -12.29
N GLN A 285 8.93 6.10 -13.40
CA GLN A 285 9.69 7.35 -13.45
C GLN A 285 8.92 8.55 -12.86
N GLY A 286 9.58 9.28 -11.96
CA GLY A 286 9.05 10.45 -11.26
C GLY A 286 8.20 10.15 -10.04
N LYS A 287 7.98 8.86 -9.72
CA LYS A 287 7.16 8.42 -8.59
C LYS A 287 7.99 7.90 -7.43
N ILE A 288 7.31 7.76 -6.29
CA ILE A 288 7.88 7.30 -5.03
C ILE A 288 7.61 5.80 -4.82
N VAL A 289 8.65 5.09 -4.44
CA VAL A 289 8.61 3.67 -4.08
C VAL A 289 9.22 3.51 -2.68
N TYR A 290 8.69 2.60 -1.88
CA TYR A 290 9.28 2.23 -0.60
C TYR A 290 9.93 0.86 -0.71
N ILE A 291 11.09 0.71 -0.07
CA ILE A 291 11.82 -0.55 -0.04
C ILE A 291 12.22 -0.89 1.39
N ASP A 292 12.21 -2.16 1.72
CA ASP A 292 12.86 -2.73 2.91
C ASP A 292 14.16 -3.41 2.45
N TRP A 293 15.31 -2.90 2.89
CA TRP A 293 16.63 -3.45 2.58
C TRP A 293 16.95 -4.77 3.29
N ASN A 294 16.02 -5.34 4.08
CA ASN A 294 16.12 -6.75 4.47
C ASN A 294 15.95 -7.69 3.26
N LEU A 295 15.34 -7.21 2.17
CA LEU A 295 15.21 -7.93 0.90
C LEU A 295 14.54 -9.31 1.02
N GLU A 296 13.64 -9.45 2.00
CA GLU A 296 12.87 -10.66 2.23
C GLU A 296 12.05 -11.02 0.98
N PRO A 297 12.07 -12.28 0.51
CA PRO A 297 11.37 -12.71 -0.71
C PRO A 297 9.86 -12.42 -0.70
N GLU A 298 9.23 -12.41 0.47
CA GLU A 298 7.79 -12.19 0.62
C GLU A 298 7.39 -10.70 0.54
N TYR A 299 8.36 -9.79 0.69
CA TYR A 299 8.14 -8.35 0.84
C TYR A 299 8.88 -7.55 -0.24
N GLY A 300 8.29 -7.49 -1.43
CA GLY A 300 8.78 -6.66 -2.53
C GLY A 300 8.61 -5.14 -2.31
N PRO A 301 9.17 -4.32 -3.22
CA PRO A 301 9.04 -2.88 -3.17
C PRO A 301 7.58 -2.45 -3.23
N PHE A 302 7.21 -1.47 -2.40
CA PHE A 302 5.86 -0.93 -2.34
C PHE A 302 5.73 0.29 -3.24
N LEU A 303 4.95 0.17 -4.31
CA LEU A 303 4.68 1.26 -5.25
C LEU A 303 3.59 2.17 -4.69
N THR A 304 3.93 3.41 -4.32
CA THR A 304 2.94 4.36 -3.77
C THR A 304 1.96 4.87 -4.83
N GLY A 305 2.34 4.80 -6.11
CA GLY A 305 1.60 5.35 -7.24
C GLY A 305 1.63 6.89 -7.34
N MET A 306 2.22 7.58 -6.36
CA MET A 306 2.27 9.04 -6.31
C MET A 306 3.52 9.58 -7.00
N SER A 307 3.34 10.67 -7.76
CA SER A 307 4.46 11.49 -8.22
C SER A 307 5.20 12.11 -7.02
N PHE A 308 6.43 12.56 -7.21
CA PHE A 308 7.20 13.20 -6.15
C PHE A 308 6.46 14.38 -5.51
N LEU A 309 5.87 15.29 -6.30
CA LEU A 309 5.18 16.46 -5.74
C LEU A 309 3.86 16.10 -5.06
N ASP A 310 3.09 15.14 -5.59
CA ASP A 310 1.86 14.69 -4.92
C ASP A 310 2.18 14.05 -3.58
N TRP A 311 3.19 13.19 -3.55
CA TRP A 311 3.66 12.54 -2.32
C TRP A 311 4.18 13.56 -1.31
N TYR A 312 4.95 14.54 -1.76
CA TYR A 312 5.53 15.55 -0.89
C TYR A 312 4.47 16.50 -0.33
N GLU A 313 3.63 17.07 -1.18
CA GLU A 313 2.64 18.07 -0.76
C GLU A 313 1.56 17.46 0.13
N ARG A 314 1.01 16.30 -0.26
CA ARG A 314 -0.09 15.67 0.48
C ARG A 314 0.32 15.27 1.89
N PHE A 315 1.58 14.97 2.14
CA PHE A 315 2.07 14.66 3.48
C PHE A 315 1.80 15.81 4.46
N PHE A 316 2.16 17.03 4.05
CA PHE A 316 1.95 18.21 4.88
C PHE A 316 0.48 18.63 4.92
N GLN A 317 -0.28 18.44 3.82
CA GLN A 317 -1.72 18.67 3.82
C GLN A 317 -2.44 17.75 4.83
N GLU A 318 -2.04 16.48 4.92
CA GLU A 318 -2.58 15.55 5.93
C GLU A 318 -2.29 16.02 7.35
N ILE A 319 -1.08 16.51 7.63
CA ILE A 319 -0.73 17.09 8.94
C ILE A 319 -1.59 18.31 9.24
N ILE A 320 -1.77 19.21 8.27
CA ILE A 320 -2.60 20.41 8.41
C ILE A 320 -4.07 20.05 8.66
N ALA A 321 -4.57 19.01 7.98
CA ALA A 321 -5.92 18.48 8.18
C ALA A 321 -6.09 17.77 9.54
N GLY A 322 -4.99 17.57 10.28
CA GLY A 322 -5.02 16.84 11.54
C GLY A 322 -5.22 15.34 11.36
N ASN A 323 -4.87 14.79 10.19
CA ASN A 323 -4.90 13.37 9.92
C ASN A 323 -3.64 12.68 10.45
N ASN A 324 -3.76 11.38 10.68
CA ASN A 324 -2.67 10.50 11.08
C ASN A 324 -1.83 10.12 9.86
N VAL A 325 -0.57 10.53 9.88
CA VAL A 325 0.43 10.25 8.83
C VAL A 325 1.37 9.09 9.19
N THR A 326 1.01 8.25 10.17
CA THR A 326 1.72 6.99 10.46
C THR A 326 1.59 6.07 9.26
N SER A 327 2.71 5.49 8.80
CA SER A 327 2.77 4.69 7.58
C SER A 327 2.31 5.47 6.34
N TYR A 328 2.67 6.76 6.25
CA TYR A 328 2.33 7.63 5.13
C TYR A 328 2.71 6.99 3.78
N GLY A 329 1.79 7.03 2.82
CA GLY A 329 1.95 6.46 1.49
C GLY A 329 1.57 4.99 1.35
N TYR A 330 1.48 4.22 2.44
CA TYR A 330 0.94 2.85 2.41
C TYR A 330 -0.59 2.80 2.34
N ARG A 331 -1.26 3.89 2.73
CA ARG A 331 -2.73 4.02 2.75
C ARG A 331 -3.19 5.00 1.69
N SER A 332 -4.38 4.76 1.13
CA SER A 332 -5.00 5.67 0.18
C SER A 332 -5.26 7.04 0.82
N LEU A 333 -4.85 8.10 0.12
CA LEU A 333 -5.05 9.50 0.52
C LEU A 333 -6.34 10.11 -0.07
N LYS A 334 -7.25 9.28 -0.61
CA LYS A 334 -8.55 9.70 -1.10
C LYS A 334 -9.45 10.14 0.05
N SER A 335 -10.30 11.14 -0.18
CA SER A 335 -11.26 11.66 0.79
C SER A 335 -12.22 10.57 1.29
N GLU A 336 -12.92 10.85 2.40
CA GLU A 336 -13.93 9.95 2.95
C GLU A 336 -14.99 9.56 1.92
N GLU A 337 -15.48 10.55 1.15
CA GLU A 337 -16.49 10.37 0.10
C GLU A 337 -15.96 9.50 -1.04
N GLU A 338 -14.73 9.75 -1.51
CA GLU A 338 -14.11 8.96 -2.57
C GLU A 338 -13.88 7.51 -2.13
N LEU A 339 -13.42 7.27 -0.89
CA LEU A 339 -13.23 5.92 -0.36
C LEU A 339 -14.57 5.18 -0.25
N ALA A 340 -15.60 5.82 0.30
CA ALA A 340 -16.94 5.23 0.41
C ALA A 340 -17.53 4.92 -0.98
N ALA A 341 -17.34 5.81 -1.97
CA ALA A 341 -17.82 5.61 -3.34
C ALA A 341 -17.06 4.51 -4.10
N LEU A 342 -15.78 4.31 -3.80
CA LEU A 342 -14.97 3.25 -4.44
C LEU A 342 -15.25 1.86 -3.88
N TYR A 343 -15.63 1.76 -2.61
CA TYR A 343 -15.88 0.48 -1.95
C TYR A 343 -16.82 -0.46 -2.74
N PRO A 344 -18.00 -0.01 -3.22
CA PRO A 344 -18.89 -0.86 -4.02
C PRO A 344 -18.41 -1.08 -5.46
N ALA A 345 -17.45 -0.29 -5.95
CA ALA A 345 -16.97 -0.35 -7.33
C ALA A 345 -15.85 -1.38 -7.55
N VAL A 346 -15.20 -1.85 -6.48
CA VAL A 346 -14.13 -2.85 -6.55
C VAL A 346 -14.66 -4.28 -6.39
N GLU A 347 -14.01 -5.21 -7.07
CA GLU A 347 -14.47 -6.60 -7.18
C GLU A 347 -13.93 -7.48 -6.05
N THR A 348 -12.68 -7.24 -5.62
CA THR A 348 -11.99 -8.14 -4.68
C THR A 348 -12.10 -7.68 -3.22
N SER A 349 -12.09 -8.65 -2.30
CA SER A 349 -12.06 -8.41 -0.84
C SER A 349 -10.79 -7.65 -0.42
N GLU A 350 -9.65 -7.93 -1.04
CA GLU A 350 -8.40 -7.23 -0.75
C GLU A 350 -8.46 -5.75 -1.15
N GLU A 351 -9.04 -5.41 -2.31
CA GLU A 351 -9.23 -4.01 -2.69
C GLU A 351 -10.16 -3.28 -1.70
N ARG A 352 -11.26 -3.93 -1.29
CA ARG A 352 -12.17 -3.39 -0.25
C ARG A 352 -11.45 -3.19 1.08
N ARG A 353 -10.60 -4.16 1.47
CA ARG A 353 -9.76 -4.06 2.66
C ARG A 353 -8.84 -2.85 2.58
N GLN A 354 -8.18 -2.62 1.44
CA GLN A 354 -7.31 -1.45 1.23
C GLN A 354 -8.07 -0.12 1.28
N ILE A 355 -9.31 -0.10 0.80
CA ILE A 355 -10.20 1.07 0.94
C ILE A 355 -10.52 1.32 2.41
N LEU A 356 -10.91 0.29 3.17
CA LEU A 356 -11.18 0.42 4.61
C LEU A 356 -9.92 0.83 5.41
N MET A 357 -8.75 0.32 5.03
CA MET A 357 -7.46 0.74 5.58
C MET A 357 -7.22 2.25 5.40
N GLY A 358 -7.70 2.84 4.31
CA GLY A 358 -7.68 4.28 4.07
C GLY A 358 -8.30 5.09 5.20
N PHE A 359 -9.40 4.62 5.80
CA PHE A 359 -10.09 5.36 6.85
C PHE A 359 -9.30 5.48 8.16
N PHE A 360 -8.32 4.61 8.43
CA PHE A 360 -7.50 4.70 9.64
C PHE A 360 -6.59 5.93 9.71
N ARG A 361 -6.40 6.62 8.57
CA ARG A 361 -5.68 7.91 8.54
C ARG A 361 -6.49 9.02 9.20
N PHE A 362 -7.82 8.95 9.21
CA PHE A 362 -8.64 10.01 9.77
C PHE A 362 -8.67 9.94 11.30
N ASN A 363 -8.57 11.09 11.94
CA ASN A 363 -8.76 11.19 13.39
C ASN A 363 -10.23 11.42 13.77
N ARG A 364 -11.02 11.95 12.84
CA ARG A 364 -12.47 12.12 12.91
C ARG A 364 -13.04 11.91 11.52
N VAL A 365 -14.29 11.48 11.45
CA VAL A 365 -14.99 11.25 10.20
C VAL A 365 -16.35 11.93 10.23
N GLU A 366 -16.88 12.23 9.04
CA GLU A 366 -18.21 12.79 8.88
C GLU A 366 -19.30 11.77 9.25
N PRO A 367 -20.49 12.22 9.68
CA PRO A 367 -21.60 11.31 10.02
C PRO A 367 -21.96 10.34 8.87
N GLY A 368 -21.86 10.78 7.62
CA GLY A 368 -22.10 9.94 6.45
C GLY A 368 -21.13 8.74 6.36
N THR A 369 -19.88 8.91 6.80
CA THR A 369 -18.89 7.83 6.88
C THR A 369 -19.26 6.81 7.94
N VAL A 370 -19.76 7.27 9.09
CA VAL A 370 -20.26 6.36 10.14
C VAL A 370 -21.46 5.56 9.64
N GLU A 371 -22.39 6.19 8.92
CA GLU A 371 -23.53 5.48 8.31
C GLU A 371 -23.06 4.46 7.27
N PHE A 372 -22.14 4.84 6.40
CA PHE A 372 -21.53 3.94 5.43
C PHE A 372 -20.92 2.71 6.12
N LEU A 373 -20.03 2.92 7.10
CA LEU A 373 -19.37 1.85 7.84
C LEU A 373 -20.39 0.96 8.54
N THR A 374 -21.42 1.53 9.19
CA THR A 374 -22.49 0.76 9.86
C THR A 374 -23.30 -0.09 8.88
N GLY A 375 -23.51 0.43 7.66
CA GLY A 375 -24.27 -0.20 6.59
C GLY A 375 -23.55 -1.34 5.88
N LEU A 376 -22.22 -1.45 6.01
CA LEU A 376 -21.44 -2.48 5.31
C LEU A 376 -21.89 -3.89 5.69
N ARG A 377 -21.97 -4.78 4.71
CA ARG A 377 -22.33 -6.20 4.86
C ARG A 377 -21.32 -7.05 4.09
N ASP A 378 -20.18 -7.29 4.74
CA ASP A 378 -19.08 -8.06 4.16
C ASP A 378 -18.44 -8.92 5.28
N PRO A 379 -18.76 -10.24 5.35
CA PRO A 379 -18.31 -11.09 6.46
C PRO A 379 -16.78 -11.17 6.62
N GLU A 380 -16.03 -11.05 5.52
CA GLU A 380 -14.56 -11.07 5.56
C GLU A 380 -13.98 -9.79 6.18
N LEU A 381 -14.74 -8.69 6.13
CA LEU A 381 -14.32 -7.38 6.61
C LEU A 381 -15.09 -6.93 7.86
N ASP A 382 -15.92 -7.79 8.43
CA ASP A 382 -16.71 -7.50 9.64
C ASP A 382 -15.81 -7.05 10.81
N GLY A 383 -14.67 -7.71 11.01
CA GLY A 383 -13.72 -7.34 12.07
C GLY A 383 -13.13 -5.96 11.81
N LEU A 384 -12.69 -5.70 10.57
CA LEU A 384 -12.10 -4.43 10.20
C LEU A 384 -13.07 -3.24 10.29
N ARG A 385 -14.30 -3.44 9.81
CA ARG A 385 -15.41 -2.48 9.96
C ARG A 385 -15.66 -2.17 11.43
N THR A 386 -15.70 -3.19 12.28
CA THR A 386 -15.98 -3.04 13.71
C THR A 386 -14.86 -2.27 14.41
N GLU A 387 -13.60 -2.52 14.04
CA GLU A 387 -12.46 -1.74 14.52
C GLU A 387 -12.58 -0.24 14.17
N LEU A 388 -12.94 0.07 12.92
CA LEU A 388 -13.18 1.46 12.52
C LEU A 388 -14.33 2.09 13.32
N LEU A 389 -15.39 1.34 13.59
CA LEU A 389 -16.51 1.82 14.39
C LEU A 389 -16.11 2.03 15.86
N PHE A 390 -15.31 1.16 16.47
CA PHE A 390 -14.76 1.43 17.82
C PHE A 390 -14.05 2.77 17.90
N ARG A 391 -13.38 3.18 16.82
CA ARG A 391 -12.67 4.47 16.76
C ARG A 391 -13.60 5.66 16.56
N PHE A 392 -14.58 5.54 15.66
CA PHE A 392 -15.37 6.69 15.19
C PHE A 392 -16.75 6.83 15.83
N ASP A 393 -17.39 5.72 16.19
CA ASP A 393 -18.67 5.68 16.89
C ASP A 393 -18.71 4.41 17.78
N PRO A 394 -18.15 4.49 19.01
CA PRO A 394 -18.06 3.34 19.90
C PRO A 394 -19.40 2.67 20.18
N ALA A 395 -20.50 3.44 20.24
CA ALA A 395 -21.83 2.89 20.51
C ALA A 395 -22.26 1.93 19.39
N ARG A 396 -22.11 2.35 18.13
CA ARG A 396 -22.37 1.47 16.98
C ARG A 396 -21.34 0.36 16.86
N GLY A 397 -20.07 0.63 17.20
CA GLY A 397 -19.01 -0.37 17.24
C GLY A 397 -19.36 -1.53 18.17
N PHE A 398 -19.81 -1.24 19.40
CA PHE A 398 -20.24 -2.26 20.35
C PHE A 398 -21.51 -2.98 19.93
N GLN A 399 -22.48 -2.27 19.33
CA GLN A 399 -23.68 -2.93 18.78
C GLN A 399 -23.29 -3.98 17.73
N VAL A 400 -22.44 -3.59 16.77
CA VAL A 400 -21.96 -4.51 15.73
C VAL A 400 -21.15 -5.64 16.34
N PHE A 401 -20.23 -5.33 17.25
CA PHE A 401 -19.42 -6.34 17.94
C PHE A 401 -20.29 -7.37 18.67
N GLU A 402 -21.32 -6.95 19.38
CA GLU A 402 -22.24 -7.83 20.11
C GLU A 402 -23.07 -8.72 19.17
N GLU A 403 -23.47 -8.20 18.00
CA GLU A 403 -24.09 -9.02 16.95
C GLU A 403 -23.13 -10.10 16.42
N LEU A 404 -21.87 -9.73 16.14
CA LEU A 404 -20.84 -10.66 15.65
C LEU A 404 -20.56 -11.75 16.69
N LEU A 405 -20.33 -11.34 17.94
CA LEU A 405 -20.07 -12.23 19.08
C LEU A 405 -21.28 -13.13 19.40
N GLY A 406 -22.50 -12.63 19.19
CA GLY A 406 -23.76 -13.36 19.41
C GLY A 406 -24.03 -14.51 18.42
N GLY A 407 -23.05 -14.86 17.57
CA GLY A 407 -23.12 -16.00 16.65
C GLY A 407 -23.24 -15.62 15.18
N ARG A 408 -23.29 -14.32 14.84
CA ARG A 408 -23.32 -13.90 13.43
C ARG A 408 -21.98 -14.15 12.74
N ASN A 409 -20.87 -13.86 13.43
CA ASN A 409 -19.51 -14.10 12.96
C ASN A 409 -18.50 -13.99 14.13
N PRO A 410 -18.41 -15.02 15.01
CA PRO A 410 -17.54 -14.98 16.18
C PRO A 410 -16.05 -14.82 15.85
N ALA A 411 -15.60 -15.30 14.69
CA ALA A 411 -14.23 -15.11 14.21
C ALA A 411 -13.92 -13.63 14.01
N ALA A 412 -14.80 -12.88 13.33
CA ALA A 412 -14.63 -11.44 13.15
C ALA A 412 -14.69 -10.65 14.47
N ALA A 413 -15.49 -11.10 15.44
CA ALA A 413 -15.47 -10.52 16.79
C ALA A 413 -14.09 -10.70 17.44
N VAL A 414 -13.51 -11.91 17.37
CA VAL A 414 -12.14 -12.17 17.86
C VAL A 414 -11.10 -11.29 17.16
N ASP A 415 -11.21 -11.10 15.84
CA ASP A 415 -10.27 -10.31 15.06
C ASP A 415 -10.16 -8.84 15.51
N CYS A 416 -11.30 -8.24 15.88
CA CYS A 416 -11.33 -6.83 16.30
C CYS A 416 -11.27 -6.64 17.82
N ALA A 417 -11.44 -7.69 18.63
CA ALA A 417 -11.63 -7.56 20.07
C ALA A 417 -10.50 -6.82 20.78
N ARG A 418 -9.23 -7.04 20.41
CA ARG A 418 -8.09 -6.35 21.06
C ARG A 418 -8.04 -4.85 20.77
N ARG A 419 -8.77 -4.38 19.76
CA ARG A 419 -8.85 -2.97 19.34
C ARG A 419 -9.96 -2.21 20.05
N MET A 420 -10.82 -2.88 20.81
CA MET A 420 -11.81 -2.21 21.64
C MET A 420 -11.12 -1.42 22.79
N PRO A 421 -11.75 -0.36 23.31
CA PRO A 421 -11.23 0.37 24.48
C PRO A 421 -11.00 -0.57 25.69
N ASP A 422 -9.86 -0.41 26.36
CA ASP A 422 -9.39 -1.32 27.42
C ASP A 422 -10.41 -1.48 28.56
N GLU A 423 -11.11 -0.39 28.91
CA GLU A 423 -12.13 -0.37 29.96
C GLU A 423 -13.35 -1.27 29.68
N ASN A 424 -13.52 -1.75 28.45
CA ASN A 424 -14.61 -2.63 28.06
C ASN A 424 -14.19 -4.11 27.93
N LYS A 425 -12.90 -4.43 27.93
CA LYS A 425 -12.43 -5.81 27.66
C LYS A 425 -12.99 -6.83 28.66
N ASP A 426 -12.97 -6.48 29.95
CA ASP A 426 -13.45 -7.35 31.03
C ASP A 426 -14.95 -7.69 30.90
N ARG A 427 -15.76 -6.81 30.29
CA ARG A 427 -17.20 -7.06 30.06
C ARG A 427 -17.44 -8.30 29.20
N TYR A 428 -16.56 -8.57 28.24
CA TYR A 428 -16.73 -9.64 27.27
C TYR A 428 -15.88 -10.88 27.57
N TYR A 429 -15.09 -10.86 28.65
CA TYR A 429 -14.15 -11.93 28.99
C TYR A 429 -14.81 -13.33 29.00
N SER A 430 -15.92 -13.51 29.71
CA SER A 430 -16.57 -14.83 29.83
C SER A 430 -17.11 -15.36 28.50
N GLN A 431 -17.68 -14.49 27.66
CA GLN A 431 -18.17 -14.89 26.33
C GLN A 431 -17.00 -15.27 25.41
N MET A 432 -15.94 -14.47 25.43
CA MET A 432 -14.73 -14.69 24.63
C MET A 432 -14.00 -15.97 25.06
N ALA A 433 -13.85 -16.22 26.36
CA ALA A 433 -13.26 -17.45 26.88
C ALA A 433 -14.05 -18.69 26.42
N GLY A 434 -15.39 -18.59 26.36
CA GLY A 434 -16.26 -19.64 25.82
C GLY A 434 -16.01 -19.99 24.35
N LEU A 435 -15.34 -19.12 23.58
CA LEU A 435 -15.00 -19.37 22.18
C LEU A 435 -13.72 -20.21 22.00
N LEU A 436 -12.96 -20.51 23.06
CA LEU A 436 -11.74 -21.30 22.97
C LEU A 436 -12.00 -22.68 22.35
N GLY A 437 -13.12 -23.31 22.66
CA GLY A 437 -13.52 -24.59 22.06
C GLY A 437 -14.28 -24.47 20.73
N SER A 438 -14.58 -23.26 20.23
CA SER A 438 -15.39 -23.10 19.02
C SER A 438 -14.59 -23.42 17.75
N PRO A 439 -15.09 -24.28 16.84
CA PRO A 439 -14.41 -24.58 15.58
C PRO A 439 -14.44 -23.40 14.58
N GLU A 440 -15.32 -22.41 14.80
CA GLU A 440 -15.44 -21.22 13.95
C GLU A 440 -14.26 -20.26 14.15
N VAL A 441 -13.66 -20.26 15.35
CA VAL A 441 -12.50 -19.43 15.67
C VAL A 441 -11.23 -20.23 15.42
N ARG A 442 -10.66 -20.10 14.22
CA ARG A 442 -9.43 -20.81 13.84
C ARG A 442 -8.17 -20.21 14.50
N GLU A 443 -8.06 -18.88 14.55
CA GLU A 443 -6.87 -18.20 15.08
C GLU A 443 -6.96 -18.01 16.60
N LYS A 444 -6.74 -19.09 17.36
CA LYS A 444 -6.87 -19.11 18.83
C LYS A 444 -5.91 -18.14 19.53
N SER A 445 -4.73 -17.88 18.96
CA SER A 445 -3.75 -16.94 19.52
C SER A 445 -4.32 -15.54 19.72
N ARG A 446 -5.11 -15.01 18.77
CA ARG A 446 -5.75 -13.68 18.92
C ARG A 446 -6.70 -13.63 20.10
N LEU A 447 -7.51 -14.66 20.24
CA LEU A 447 -8.43 -14.81 21.36
C LEU A 447 -7.67 -14.88 22.69
N LEU A 448 -6.63 -15.70 22.77
CA LEU A 448 -5.81 -15.83 23.99
C LEU A 448 -5.14 -14.51 24.37
N PHE A 449 -4.62 -13.75 23.41
CA PHE A 449 -4.07 -12.42 23.68
C PHE A 449 -5.13 -11.41 24.14
N PHE A 450 -6.37 -11.50 23.64
CA PHE A 450 -7.46 -10.71 24.19
C PHE A 450 -7.74 -11.07 25.66
N LEU A 451 -7.80 -12.36 25.98
CA LEU A 451 -8.02 -12.83 27.36
C LEU A 451 -6.87 -12.42 28.29
N HIS A 452 -5.63 -12.37 27.78
CA HIS A 452 -4.47 -11.85 28.50
C HIS A 452 -4.61 -10.36 28.85
N ASP A 453 -5.11 -9.56 27.91
CA ASP A 453 -5.29 -8.12 28.10
C ASP A 453 -6.40 -7.80 29.13
N CYS A 454 -7.26 -8.76 29.47
CA CYS A 454 -8.32 -8.60 30.48
C CYS A 454 -7.74 -8.60 31.91
N GLY A 455 -8.23 -7.69 32.74
CA GLY A 455 -7.90 -7.59 34.16
C GLY A 455 -8.52 -8.72 34.99
N CYS A 456 -9.68 -9.23 34.57
CA CYS A 456 -10.41 -10.31 35.25
C CYS A 456 -9.98 -11.73 34.83
N ARG A 457 -8.86 -11.87 34.12
CA ARG A 457 -8.37 -13.16 33.60
C ARG A 457 -8.11 -14.18 34.70
N ARG A 458 -8.43 -15.45 34.41
CA ARG A 458 -8.22 -16.58 35.32
C ARG A 458 -7.59 -17.77 34.61
N ALA A 459 -6.69 -18.45 35.30
CA ALA A 459 -6.07 -19.68 34.82
C ALA A 459 -7.11 -20.79 34.66
N LYS A 460 -8.12 -20.82 35.53
CA LYS A 460 -9.23 -21.79 35.45
C LYS A 460 -9.91 -21.83 34.09
N ASP A 461 -10.13 -20.68 33.47
CA ASP A 461 -10.89 -20.58 32.23
C ASP A 461 -10.04 -20.99 31.00
N LEU A 462 -8.74 -21.27 31.19
CA LEU A 462 -7.78 -21.65 30.15
C LEU A 462 -7.21 -23.06 30.34
N ALA A 463 -7.33 -23.63 31.54
CA ALA A 463 -6.63 -24.85 31.95
C ALA A 463 -6.95 -26.06 31.06
N ASP A 464 -8.24 -26.29 30.78
CA ASP A 464 -8.66 -27.43 29.95
C ASP A 464 -8.12 -27.30 28.52
N PHE A 465 -8.17 -26.09 27.94
CA PHE A 465 -7.64 -25.80 26.62
C PHE A 465 -6.11 -26.03 26.55
N ALA A 466 -5.38 -25.57 27.56
CA ALA A 466 -3.93 -25.77 27.65
C ALA A 466 -3.53 -27.24 27.83
N ALA A 467 -4.34 -28.02 28.55
CA ALA A 467 -4.09 -29.43 28.84
C ALA A 467 -4.37 -30.35 27.66
N ASP A 468 -5.35 -30.02 26.82
CA ASP A 468 -5.83 -30.88 25.75
C ASP A 468 -4.82 -30.99 24.59
N PRO A 469 -4.26 -32.19 24.33
CA PRO A 469 -3.28 -32.41 23.28
C PRO A 469 -3.85 -32.33 21.86
N GLU A 470 -5.19 -32.33 21.69
CA GLU A 470 -5.83 -32.14 20.38
C GLU A 470 -5.74 -30.68 19.89
N ASN A 471 -5.48 -29.72 20.80
CA ASN A 471 -5.21 -28.34 20.42
C ASN A 471 -3.77 -28.17 19.93
N ASP A 472 -3.56 -27.25 18.99
CA ASP A 472 -2.23 -26.99 18.43
C ASP A 472 -1.26 -26.48 19.51
N GLU A 473 0.01 -26.89 19.40
CA GLU A 473 1.04 -26.61 20.42
C GLU A 473 1.26 -25.10 20.62
N GLU A 474 1.21 -24.29 19.56
CA GLU A 474 1.43 -22.84 19.58
C GLU A 474 0.35 -22.13 20.44
N SER A 475 -0.92 -22.49 20.22
CA SER A 475 -2.05 -21.96 20.98
C SER A 475 -2.02 -22.45 22.42
N ARG A 476 -1.71 -23.73 22.67
CA ARG A 476 -1.57 -24.25 24.04
C ARG A 476 -0.45 -23.54 24.79
N LYS A 477 0.70 -23.31 24.16
CA LYS A 477 1.82 -22.54 24.70
C LYS A 477 1.38 -21.13 25.09
N THR A 478 0.64 -20.47 24.20
CA THR A 478 0.05 -19.15 24.48
C THR A 478 -0.90 -19.20 25.68
N ALA A 479 -1.77 -20.21 25.77
CA ALA A 479 -2.67 -20.37 26.92
C ALA A 479 -1.91 -20.57 28.23
N VAL A 480 -0.87 -21.41 28.27
CA VAL A 480 0.00 -21.62 29.44
C VAL A 480 0.70 -20.32 29.85
N TYR A 481 1.17 -19.54 28.88
CA TYR A 481 1.72 -18.21 29.15
C TYR A 481 0.70 -17.29 29.83
N VAL A 482 -0.53 -17.20 29.27
CA VAL A 482 -1.60 -16.37 29.87
C VAL A 482 -1.96 -16.86 31.27
N MET A 483 -2.07 -18.18 31.47
CA MET A 483 -2.28 -18.78 32.80
C MET A 483 -1.19 -18.33 33.80
N GLY A 484 0.07 -18.27 33.38
CA GLY A 484 1.18 -17.76 34.20
C GLY A 484 1.03 -16.31 34.65
N CYS A 485 0.22 -15.52 33.96
CA CYS A 485 -0.10 -14.13 34.29
C CYS A 485 -1.37 -13.97 35.14
N CYS A 486 -2.07 -15.07 35.47
CA CYS A 486 -3.31 -15.06 36.23
C CYS A 486 -3.07 -15.08 37.75
N PRO A 487 -3.99 -14.49 38.56
CA PRO A 487 -3.89 -14.52 40.02
C PRO A 487 -4.03 -15.93 40.62
N ASP A 488 -4.91 -16.77 40.05
CA ASP A 488 -5.23 -18.14 40.48
C ASP A 488 -4.30 -19.21 39.89
N ARG A 489 -3.20 -18.83 39.23
CA ARG A 489 -2.31 -19.78 38.55
C ARG A 489 -1.77 -20.90 39.46
N MET A 490 -1.54 -20.58 40.74
CA MET A 490 -0.98 -21.55 41.69
C MET A 490 -1.98 -22.65 42.07
N ASP A 491 -3.28 -22.47 41.78
CA ASP A 491 -4.29 -23.52 41.96
C ASP A 491 -4.15 -24.63 40.90
N PHE A 492 -3.39 -24.38 39.83
CA PHE A 492 -3.16 -25.28 38.70
C PHE A 492 -1.75 -25.88 38.68
N LEU A 493 -1.07 -25.95 39.83
CA LEU A 493 0.24 -26.59 39.98
C LEU A 493 0.32 -28.01 39.38
N PRO A 494 -0.68 -28.91 39.54
CA PRO A 494 -0.63 -30.23 38.93
C PRO A 494 -0.50 -30.18 37.41
N LEU A 495 -1.20 -29.25 36.75
CA LEU A 495 -1.12 -29.07 35.30
C LEU A 495 0.26 -28.55 34.89
N PHE A 496 0.79 -27.52 35.55
CA PHE A 496 2.14 -27.01 35.25
C PHE A 496 3.21 -28.10 35.43
N LYS A 497 3.11 -28.93 36.49
CA LYS A 497 4.01 -30.08 36.69
C LYS A 497 3.90 -31.12 35.59
N ALA A 498 2.68 -31.41 35.13
CA ALA A 498 2.44 -32.34 34.03
C ALA A 498 3.05 -31.82 32.72
N LEU A 499 2.83 -30.53 32.39
CA LEU A 499 3.38 -29.90 31.19
C LEU A 499 4.92 -29.84 31.23
N MET A 500 5.52 -29.52 32.39
CA MET A 500 6.97 -29.53 32.57
C MET A 500 7.62 -30.91 32.38
N ARG A 501 6.87 -31.98 32.64
CA ARG A 501 7.32 -33.38 32.48
C ARG A 501 6.85 -34.01 31.16
N GLY A 502 6.14 -33.26 30.33
CA GLY A 502 5.66 -33.72 29.03
C GLY A 502 6.76 -33.73 27.98
N ASP A 503 6.43 -34.24 26.79
CA ASP A 503 7.38 -34.42 25.69
C ASP A 503 7.68 -33.11 24.92
N SER A 504 6.81 -32.10 25.03
CA SER A 504 6.97 -30.83 24.33
C SER A 504 7.92 -29.89 25.07
N TYR A 505 9.05 -29.59 24.45
CA TYR A 505 10.05 -28.66 24.96
C TYR A 505 9.45 -27.28 25.26
N TRP A 506 8.68 -26.73 24.34
CA TRP A 506 8.15 -25.37 24.46
C TRP A 506 7.05 -25.24 25.51
N LEU A 507 6.20 -26.27 25.65
CA LEU A 507 5.22 -26.30 26.74
C LEU A 507 5.90 -26.47 28.09
N ALA A 508 6.93 -27.32 28.19
CA ALA A 508 7.69 -27.50 29.41
C ALA A 508 8.41 -26.20 29.83
N HIS A 509 9.06 -25.53 28.87
CA HIS A 509 9.72 -24.25 29.08
C HIS A 509 8.74 -23.15 29.52
N THR A 510 7.62 -23.01 28.84
CA THR A 510 6.61 -22.00 29.17
C THR A 510 5.95 -22.26 30.53
N ALA A 511 5.66 -23.53 30.85
CA ALA A 511 5.13 -23.93 32.14
C ALA A 511 6.12 -23.65 33.28
N LEU A 512 7.41 -23.91 33.08
CA LEU A 512 8.46 -23.52 34.03
C LEU A 512 8.46 -22.01 34.26
N GLN A 513 8.44 -21.20 33.19
CA GLN A 513 8.45 -19.74 33.30
C GLN A 513 7.24 -19.18 34.04
N ALA A 514 6.07 -19.79 33.86
CA ALA A 514 4.83 -19.39 34.52
C ALA A 514 4.90 -19.44 36.06
N VAL A 515 5.68 -20.38 36.62
CA VAL A 515 5.74 -20.61 38.09
C VAL A 515 7.11 -20.34 38.72
N ALA A 516 8.20 -20.29 37.95
CA ALA A 516 9.58 -20.18 38.46
C ALA A 516 9.85 -18.99 39.40
N LYS A 517 9.08 -17.91 39.27
CA LYS A 517 9.23 -16.71 40.12
C LYS A 517 8.42 -16.77 41.42
N THR A 518 7.68 -17.85 41.66
CA THR A 518 6.83 -18.02 42.84
C THR A 518 7.43 -19.08 43.77
N PRO A 519 7.81 -18.74 45.02
CA PRO A 519 8.33 -19.72 45.97
C PRO A 519 7.28 -20.82 46.26
N CYS A 520 7.57 -22.06 45.88
CA CYS A 520 6.68 -23.20 46.11
C CYS A 520 7.48 -24.52 46.18
N MET A 521 7.64 -25.07 47.38
CA MET A 521 8.43 -26.29 47.61
C MET A 521 7.86 -27.52 46.91
N GLU A 522 6.57 -27.55 46.58
CA GLU A 522 5.98 -28.66 45.85
C GLU A 522 6.51 -28.82 44.42
N LEU A 523 7.16 -27.78 43.88
CA LEU A 523 7.78 -27.81 42.55
C LEU A 523 9.19 -28.39 42.57
N LEU A 524 9.82 -28.53 43.74
CA LEU A 524 11.22 -28.93 43.90
C LEU A 524 11.54 -30.21 43.13
N GLU A 525 10.76 -31.27 43.33
CA GLU A 525 10.96 -32.56 42.66
C GLU A 525 10.84 -32.44 41.13
N THR A 526 9.97 -31.56 40.63
CA THR A 526 9.82 -31.32 39.19
C THR A 526 11.01 -30.56 38.64
N TYR A 527 11.50 -29.54 39.36
CA TYR A 527 12.70 -28.80 38.99
C TYR A 527 13.96 -29.66 39.01
N GLU A 528 14.10 -30.54 40.00
CA GLU A 528 15.22 -31.49 40.05
C GLU A 528 15.18 -32.48 38.88
N TRP A 529 14.00 -32.99 38.55
CA TRP A 529 13.82 -33.83 37.37
C TRP A 529 14.22 -33.07 36.09
N MET A 530 13.71 -31.84 35.89
CA MET A 530 14.06 -31.01 34.72
C MET A 530 15.56 -30.67 34.67
N TRP A 531 16.19 -30.45 35.82
CA TRP A 531 17.61 -30.11 35.93
C TRP A 531 18.51 -31.21 35.37
N GLU A 532 18.14 -32.48 35.61
CA GLU A 532 18.83 -33.65 35.07
C GLU A 532 18.44 -33.91 33.61
N THR A 533 17.15 -33.82 33.28
CA THR A 533 16.64 -34.03 31.90
C THR A 533 17.27 -33.05 30.91
N TYR A 534 17.37 -31.76 31.28
CA TYR A 534 17.84 -30.68 30.43
C TYR A 534 19.27 -30.22 30.77
N LYS A 535 20.12 -31.11 31.27
CA LYS A 535 21.47 -30.77 31.76
C LYS A 535 22.38 -30.05 30.75
N GLU A 536 22.22 -30.30 29.45
CA GLU A 536 22.99 -29.66 28.38
C GLU A 536 22.27 -28.42 27.77
N ASP A 537 21.03 -28.14 28.18
CA ASP A 537 20.23 -27.06 27.60
C ASP A 537 20.41 -25.74 28.38
N LYS A 538 21.17 -24.81 27.80
CA LYS A 538 21.48 -23.54 28.45
C LYS A 538 20.23 -22.70 28.78
N VAL A 539 19.18 -22.75 27.95
CA VAL A 539 17.98 -21.93 28.13
C VAL A 539 17.16 -22.45 29.30
N MET A 540 16.91 -23.76 29.33
CA MET A 540 16.18 -24.39 30.43
C MET A 540 16.94 -24.25 31.75
N ARG A 541 18.27 -24.46 31.72
CA ARG A 541 19.14 -24.32 32.89
C ARG A 541 19.07 -22.92 33.51
N SER A 542 19.14 -21.88 32.68
CA SER A 542 19.01 -20.50 33.16
C SER A 542 17.67 -20.25 33.88
N ASN A 543 16.56 -20.76 33.35
CA ASN A 543 15.24 -20.62 34.00
C ASN A 543 15.15 -21.46 35.29
N LEU A 544 15.75 -22.64 35.34
CA LEU A 544 15.80 -23.49 36.54
C LEU A 544 16.67 -22.88 37.64
N VAL A 545 17.77 -22.21 37.32
CA VAL A 545 18.57 -21.48 38.31
C VAL A 545 17.71 -20.42 39.01
N ILE A 546 16.90 -19.67 38.25
CA ILE A 546 15.94 -18.70 38.83
C ILE A 546 14.94 -19.43 39.73
N ALA A 547 14.40 -20.56 39.27
CA ALA A 547 13.44 -21.36 40.02
C ALA A 547 14.01 -21.87 41.36
N PHE A 548 15.20 -22.50 41.35
CA PHE A 548 15.88 -22.95 42.57
C PHE A 548 16.21 -21.80 43.51
N LYS A 549 16.67 -20.66 42.98
CA LYS A 549 16.95 -19.47 43.79
C LYS A 549 15.71 -18.97 44.53
N ASN A 550 14.53 -19.00 43.89
CA ASN A 550 13.27 -18.63 44.54
C ASN A 550 12.79 -19.67 45.59
N LEU A 551 13.35 -20.88 45.59
CA LEU A 551 13.21 -21.87 46.66
C LEU A 551 14.29 -21.76 47.75
N GLY A 552 15.21 -20.80 47.64
CA GLY A 552 16.34 -20.66 48.57
C GLY A 552 17.48 -21.66 48.33
N ILE A 553 17.53 -22.29 47.16
CA ILE A 553 18.55 -23.27 46.77
C ILE A 553 19.49 -22.63 45.75
N ASN A 554 20.79 -22.58 46.05
CA ASN A 554 21.80 -22.13 45.10
C ASN A 554 22.25 -23.31 44.23
N ARG A 555 22.02 -23.21 42.92
CA ARG A 555 22.60 -24.08 41.90
C ARG A 555 23.23 -23.20 40.82
N GLU A 556 24.43 -23.55 40.38
CA GLU A 556 25.18 -22.90 39.29
C GLU A 556 25.11 -23.71 38.00
#